data_AF-A0A9X5H901-F1
#
_entry.id   AF-A0A9X5H901-F1
#
_cell.length_a   1.000
_cell.length_b   1.000
_cell.length_c   1.000
_cell.angle_alpha   90.00
_cell.angle_beta   90.00
_cell.angle_gamma   90.00
#
_symmetry.space_group_name_H-M   'P 1'
#
loop_
_entity.id
_entity.type
_entity.pdbx_description
1 polymer ?
#
loop_
_entity_poly.entity_id
_entity_poly.type
_entity_poly.pdbx_seq_one_letter_code
_entity_poly.pdbx_strand_id
1 'polypeptide(L)'
;MAVWFELEKSDPGIRNFLDSNWSFHDFRYEKIGYIPGKDSVEIFLKYDTMTEGVLLRFKEVHGIHIDAPMDYDTDWLMGSTVVLLEDDSIIWIDDDGWDIHDREQLDEAKKRTTWVEAGRILWAITDAAGNPVEMPLNRINQVWNIWGKTEEKHFDLKVFDGDADDF
;
A
#
# COMPACT_ATOMS: atom_id res chain seq x y z
N MET A 1 -20.56 -0.97 6.16
CA MET A 1 -20.39 -0.54 4.73
C MET A 1 -18.90 -0.48 4.49
N ALA A 2 -18.40 -0.90 3.33
CA ALA A 2 -16.97 -0.81 3.06
C ALA A 2 -16.53 0.66 3.16
N VAL A 3 -15.43 0.92 3.85
CA VAL A 3 -14.86 2.26 4.01
C VAL A 3 -13.57 2.31 3.19
N TRP A 4 -13.52 3.23 2.24
CA TRP A 4 -12.32 3.53 1.50
C TRP A 4 -11.59 4.70 2.14
N PHE A 5 -10.27 4.65 2.03
CA PHE A 5 -9.37 5.67 2.52
C PHE A 5 -8.53 6.19 1.36
N GLU A 6 -8.19 7.46 1.39
CA GLU A 6 -7.26 8.07 0.45
C GLU A 6 -5.93 8.30 1.18
N LEU A 7 -4.81 7.98 0.53
CA LEU A 7 -3.50 8.37 1.05
C LEU A 7 -3.41 9.89 1.10
N GLU A 8 -3.14 10.44 2.28
CA GLU A 8 -2.85 11.87 2.43
C GLU A 8 -1.40 12.15 2.03
N LYS A 9 -1.21 13.10 1.09
CA LYS A 9 0.09 13.50 0.54
C LYS A 9 0.89 14.38 1.51
N SER A 10 1.25 13.82 2.65
CA SER A 10 2.05 14.45 3.70
C SER A 10 2.90 13.38 4.39
N ASP A 11 4.04 13.75 4.98
CA ASP A 11 4.87 12.78 5.72
C ASP A 11 4.07 12.03 6.80
N PRO A 12 3.19 12.69 7.61
CA PRO A 12 2.34 11.98 8.56
C PRO A 12 1.31 11.07 7.86
N GLY A 13 0.72 11.52 6.75
CA GLY A 13 -0.26 10.74 5.98
C GLY A 13 0.33 9.45 5.41
N ILE A 14 1.54 9.56 4.82
CA ILE A 14 2.30 8.42 4.30
C ILE A 14 2.66 7.45 5.41
N ARG A 15 3.16 7.95 6.55
CA ARG A 15 3.48 7.11 7.71
C ARG A 15 2.24 6.41 8.26
N ASN A 16 1.12 7.12 8.43
CA ASN A 16 -0.13 6.50 8.89
C ASN A 16 -0.62 5.42 7.92
N PHE A 17 -0.53 5.65 6.60
CA PHE A 17 -0.89 4.66 5.59
C PHE A 17 0.00 3.40 5.68
N LEU A 18 1.31 3.56 5.74
CA LEU A 18 2.24 2.43 5.85
C LEU A 18 2.08 1.72 7.20
N ASP A 19 2.22 2.43 8.32
CA ASP A 19 2.24 1.86 9.67
C ASP A 19 0.91 1.17 10.03
N SER A 20 -0.24 1.72 9.62
CA SER A 20 -1.55 1.06 9.83
C SER A 20 -1.68 -0.26 9.07
N ASN A 21 -0.88 -0.45 8.02
CA ASN A 21 -0.77 -1.67 7.23
C ASN A 21 0.54 -2.44 7.49
N TRP A 22 1.24 -2.17 8.60
CA TRP A 22 2.52 -2.80 8.95
C TRP A 22 3.58 -2.67 7.85
N SER A 23 3.57 -1.54 7.14
CA SER A 23 4.38 -1.29 5.95
C SER A 23 4.22 -2.36 4.86
N PHE A 24 3.12 -3.11 4.88
CA PHE A 24 2.88 -4.29 4.04
C PHE A 24 3.87 -5.45 4.23
N HIS A 25 4.59 -5.49 5.35
CA HIS A 25 5.38 -6.65 5.76
C HIS A 25 4.45 -7.87 5.97
N ASP A 26 4.88 -9.06 5.53
CA ASP A 26 4.11 -10.32 5.56
C ASP A 26 2.82 -10.30 4.72
N PHE A 27 2.72 -9.40 3.74
CA PHE A 27 1.70 -9.49 2.69
C PHE A 27 2.26 -10.22 1.47
N ARG A 28 1.38 -10.70 0.59
CA ARG A 28 1.76 -11.22 -0.73
C ARG A 28 0.84 -10.70 -1.82
N TYR A 29 1.33 -10.65 -3.04
CA TYR A 29 0.49 -10.36 -4.21
C TYR A 29 -0.49 -11.50 -4.46
N GLU A 30 -1.79 -11.22 -4.40
CA GLU A 30 -2.80 -12.15 -4.91
C GLU A 30 -3.23 -11.75 -6.33
N LYS A 31 -3.27 -10.45 -6.63
CA LYS A 31 -3.65 -9.93 -7.94
C LYS A 31 -3.04 -8.55 -8.19
N ILE A 32 -2.55 -8.33 -9.41
CA ILE A 32 -2.23 -7.01 -9.96
C ILE A 32 -2.99 -6.86 -11.28
N GLY A 33 -3.68 -5.74 -11.50
CA GLY A 33 -4.42 -5.51 -12.73
C GLY A 33 -4.49 -4.03 -13.12
N TYR A 34 -4.14 -3.72 -14.37
CA TYR A 34 -4.42 -2.42 -14.96
C TYR A 34 -5.81 -2.43 -15.62
N ILE A 35 -6.59 -1.38 -15.37
CA ILE A 35 -7.94 -1.17 -15.89
C ILE A 35 -7.92 0.08 -16.78
N PRO A 36 -7.74 -0.09 -18.12
CA PRO A 36 -7.53 1.06 -19.01
C PRO A 36 -8.69 2.07 -19.02
N GLY A 37 -9.93 1.58 -18.93
CA GLY A 37 -11.12 2.45 -18.96
C GLY A 37 -11.25 3.37 -17.74
N LYS A 38 -10.51 3.08 -16.67
CA LYS A 38 -10.52 3.80 -15.39
C LYS A 38 -9.21 4.53 -15.09
N ASP A 39 -8.23 4.38 -15.99
CA ASP A 39 -6.83 4.73 -15.77
C ASP A 39 -6.34 4.37 -14.36
N SER A 40 -6.50 3.10 -14.01
CA SER A 40 -6.25 2.63 -12.64
C SER A 40 -5.49 1.32 -12.60
N VAL A 41 -4.58 1.19 -11.64
CA VAL A 41 -3.99 -0.09 -11.25
C VAL A 41 -4.64 -0.53 -9.95
N GLU A 42 -5.03 -1.79 -9.86
CA GLU A 42 -5.48 -2.43 -8.63
C GLU A 42 -4.48 -3.50 -8.21
N ILE A 43 -4.04 -3.44 -6.96
CA ILE A 43 -3.22 -4.46 -6.31
C ILE A 43 -3.99 -5.01 -5.12
N PHE A 44 -4.27 -6.31 -5.14
CA PHE A 44 -4.79 -7.02 -3.98
C PHE A 44 -3.64 -7.73 -3.27
N LEU A 45 -3.35 -7.26 -2.06
CA LEU A 45 -2.37 -7.83 -1.15
C LEU A 45 -3.09 -8.69 -0.11
N LYS A 46 -2.69 -9.95 0.03
CA LYS A 46 -3.24 -10.88 1.04
C LYS A 46 -2.29 -11.01 2.22
N TYR A 47 -2.81 -10.93 3.44
CA TYR A 47 -2.00 -11.04 4.66
C TYR A 47 -1.71 -12.50 5.03
N ASP A 48 -0.63 -12.75 5.78
CA ASP A 48 -0.10 -14.09 6.10
C ASP A 48 -1.10 -15.06 6.75
N THR A 49 -2.04 -14.53 7.53
CA THR A 49 -3.12 -15.32 8.14
C THR A 49 -4.08 -15.92 7.12
N MET A 50 -4.05 -15.46 5.87
CA MET A 50 -4.96 -15.81 4.77
C MET A 50 -6.43 -15.46 5.02
N THR A 51 -6.73 -14.65 6.04
CA THR A 51 -8.11 -14.29 6.42
C THR A 51 -8.54 -12.89 6.00
N GLU A 52 -7.57 -12.02 5.72
CA GLU A 52 -7.78 -10.63 5.35
C GLU A 52 -6.72 -10.16 4.35
N GLY A 53 -6.90 -8.95 3.84
CA GLY A 53 -5.92 -8.30 2.98
C GLY A 53 -6.19 -6.80 2.82
N VAL A 54 -5.46 -6.20 1.89
CA VAL A 54 -5.58 -4.79 1.52
C VAL A 54 -5.73 -4.70 0.01
N LEU A 55 -6.74 -3.97 -0.44
CA LEU A 55 -6.89 -3.59 -1.83
C LEU A 55 -6.36 -2.17 -2.01
N LEU A 56 -5.31 -2.03 -2.80
CA LEU A 56 -4.75 -0.75 -3.24
C LEU A 56 -5.29 -0.44 -4.64
N ARG A 57 -5.81 0.77 -4.82
CA ARG A 57 -6.33 1.29 -6.08
C ARG A 57 -5.61 2.60 -6.40
N PHE A 58 -4.70 2.51 -7.36
CA PHE A 58 -3.94 3.63 -7.89
C PHE A 58 -4.76 4.30 -8.99
N LYS A 59 -4.88 5.63 -8.94
CA LYS A 59 -5.66 6.44 -9.91
C LYS A 59 -4.75 7.49 -10.54
N GLU A 60 -5.06 7.88 -11.79
CA GLU A 60 -4.26 8.83 -12.57
C GLU A 60 -2.83 8.25 -12.75
N VAL A 61 -2.74 7.09 -13.42
CA VAL A 61 -1.53 6.25 -13.43
C VAL A 61 -0.48 6.82 -14.38
N HIS A 62 0.71 7.10 -13.85
CA HIS A 62 1.85 7.60 -14.64
C HIS A 62 2.75 6.45 -15.13
N GLY A 63 2.83 5.36 -14.35
CA GLY A 63 3.62 4.20 -14.71
C GLY A 63 3.43 3.01 -13.78
N ILE A 64 3.73 1.83 -14.30
CA ILE A 64 3.75 0.57 -13.54
C ILE A 64 4.93 -0.28 -14.01
N HIS A 65 5.59 -0.92 -13.07
CA HIS A 65 6.50 -2.03 -13.32
C HIS A 65 6.10 -3.18 -12.40
N ILE A 66 6.03 -4.38 -12.96
CA ILE A 66 5.74 -5.60 -12.21
C ILE A 66 6.97 -6.47 -12.34
N ASP A 67 7.64 -6.70 -11.22
CA ASP A 67 8.67 -7.73 -11.12
C ASP A 67 8.00 -9.03 -10.65
N ALA A 68 8.27 -10.12 -11.38
CA ALA A 68 7.75 -11.44 -11.07
C ALA A 68 8.93 -12.35 -10.75
N PRO A 69 9.45 -12.30 -9.51
CA PRO A 69 10.63 -13.08 -9.15
C PRO A 69 10.35 -14.58 -9.33
N MET A 70 11.36 -15.29 -9.83
CA MET A 70 11.27 -16.74 -10.06
C MET A 70 11.39 -17.58 -8.77
N ASP A 71 11.64 -16.95 -7.62
CA ASP A 71 11.94 -17.64 -6.38
C ASP A 71 10.70 -17.76 -5.48
N TYR A 72 10.24 -18.98 -5.25
CA TYR A 72 8.99 -19.28 -4.52
C TYR A 72 9.03 -18.85 -3.04
N ASP A 73 10.23 -18.69 -2.46
CA ASP A 73 10.40 -18.19 -1.09
C ASP A 73 10.28 -16.65 -1.01
N THR A 74 10.09 -15.95 -2.14
CA THR A 74 9.96 -14.48 -2.24
C THR A 74 8.54 -13.98 -2.50
N ASP A 75 7.51 -14.83 -2.34
CA ASP A 75 6.10 -14.43 -2.51
C ASP A 75 5.64 -13.36 -1.49
N TRP A 76 6.38 -13.19 -0.39
CA TRP A 76 6.06 -12.26 0.69
C TRP A 76 6.83 -10.96 0.57
N LEU A 77 6.11 -9.86 0.70
CA LEU A 77 6.64 -8.52 0.80
C LEU A 77 7.39 -8.39 2.13
N MET A 78 8.66 -7.96 2.03
CA MET A 78 9.46 -7.56 3.20
C MET A 78 8.97 -6.21 3.76
N GLY A 79 8.31 -5.42 2.91
CA GLY A 79 7.70 -4.16 3.27
C GLY A 79 7.55 -3.30 2.02
N SER A 80 7.10 -2.06 2.20
CA SER A 80 6.94 -1.13 1.10
C SER A 80 7.31 0.28 1.51
N THR A 81 7.75 1.03 0.52
CA THR A 81 8.05 2.46 0.65
C THR A 81 7.08 3.26 -0.22
N VAL A 82 6.71 4.45 0.26
CA VAL A 82 5.95 5.43 -0.52
C VAL A 82 6.75 6.72 -0.58
N VAL A 83 6.95 7.25 -1.79
CA VAL A 83 7.66 8.51 -2.03
C VAL A 83 6.70 9.51 -2.68
N LEU A 84 6.61 10.72 -2.10
CA LEU A 84 5.92 11.87 -2.71
C LEU A 84 6.91 12.62 -3.60
N LEU A 85 6.58 12.76 -4.89
CA LEU A 85 7.42 13.39 -5.89
C LEU A 85 7.15 14.91 -6.00
N GLU A 86 8.07 15.64 -6.63
CA GLU A 86 7.96 17.11 -6.78
C GLU A 86 6.74 17.57 -7.58
N ASP A 87 6.20 16.71 -8.45
CA ASP A 87 5.02 16.96 -9.27
C ASP A 87 3.70 16.56 -8.58
N ASP A 88 3.74 16.32 -7.27
CA ASP A 88 2.62 15.84 -6.43
C ASP A 88 2.17 14.40 -6.75
N SER A 89 2.84 13.67 -7.65
CA SER A 89 2.58 12.25 -7.82
C SER A 89 3.17 11.42 -6.68
N ILE A 90 2.63 10.22 -6.49
CA ILE A 90 3.05 9.26 -5.47
C ILE A 90 3.60 8.03 -6.17
N ILE A 91 4.73 7.51 -5.70
CA ILE A 91 5.19 6.17 -6.07
C ILE A 91 5.14 5.24 -4.86
N TRP A 92 4.43 4.13 -5.01
CA TRP A 92 4.48 2.99 -4.08
C TRP A 92 5.44 1.94 -4.65
N ILE A 93 6.33 1.44 -3.80
CA ILE A 93 7.44 0.56 -4.17
C ILE A 93 7.45 -0.60 -3.19
N ASP A 94 7.49 -1.82 -3.73
CA ASP A 94 7.68 -3.05 -2.96
C ASP A 94 9.15 -3.27 -2.60
N ASP A 95 9.70 -2.32 -1.84
CA ASP A 95 11.02 -2.39 -1.26
C ASP A 95 11.01 -1.48 -0.03
N ASP A 96 11.29 -2.05 1.14
CA ASP A 96 11.55 -1.31 2.39
C ASP A 96 13.03 -1.32 2.77
N GLY A 97 13.87 -1.93 1.93
CA GLY A 97 15.27 -2.23 2.21
C GLY A 97 16.21 -1.02 2.24
N TRP A 98 15.72 0.17 1.87
CA TRP A 98 16.49 1.40 1.89
C TRP A 98 15.59 2.57 2.22
N ASP A 99 16.12 3.44 3.07
CA ASP A 99 15.55 4.74 3.38
C ASP A 99 15.77 5.59 2.09
N ILE A 100 14.82 5.54 1.15
CA ILE A 100 14.91 6.20 -0.17
C ILE A 100 14.85 7.72 0.05
N HIS A 101 16.03 8.34 0.13
CA HIS A 101 16.20 9.77 0.41
C HIS A 101 16.54 10.59 -0.83
N ASP A 102 16.95 9.92 -1.91
CA ASP A 102 17.35 10.59 -3.14
C ASP A 102 16.92 9.85 -4.41
N ARG A 103 17.10 10.54 -5.54
CA ARG A 103 16.69 10.07 -6.87
C ARG A 103 17.50 8.87 -7.36
N GLU A 104 18.79 8.78 -7.00
CA GLU A 104 19.63 7.67 -7.44
C GLU A 104 19.18 6.37 -6.78
N GLN A 105 18.87 6.42 -5.49
CA GLN A 105 18.30 5.30 -4.74
C GLN A 105 16.93 4.89 -5.29
N LEU A 106 16.07 5.85 -5.60
CA LEU A 106 14.77 5.60 -6.22
C LEU A 106 14.92 4.90 -7.58
N ASP A 107 15.81 5.40 -8.44
CA ASP A 107 16.05 4.82 -9.77
C ASP A 107 16.64 3.40 -9.68
N GLU A 108 17.47 3.11 -8.68
CA GLU A 108 17.98 1.76 -8.41
C GLU A 108 16.90 0.81 -7.89
N ALA A 109 16.03 1.27 -6.98
CA ALA A 109 14.90 0.47 -6.48
C ALA A 109 13.94 0.10 -7.64
N LYS A 110 13.61 1.08 -8.50
CA LYS A 110 12.69 0.89 -9.65
C LYS A 110 13.18 -0.14 -10.68
N LYS A 111 14.45 -0.55 -10.67
CA LYS A 111 15.01 -1.56 -11.60
C LYS A 111 14.78 -3.00 -11.17
N ARG A 112 14.45 -3.25 -9.89
CA ARG A 112 14.51 -4.58 -9.28
C ARG A 112 13.26 -5.00 -8.52
N THR A 113 12.21 -4.18 -8.52
CA THR A 113 11.00 -4.44 -7.74
C THR A 113 9.75 -3.89 -8.41
N THR A 114 8.60 -4.40 -8.00
CA THR A 114 7.28 -3.90 -8.40
C THR A 114 7.05 -2.49 -7.84
N TRP A 115 6.54 -1.60 -8.70
CA TRP A 115 6.17 -0.24 -8.30
C TRP A 115 5.02 0.30 -9.15
N VAL A 116 4.28 1.24 -8.57
CA VAL A 116 3.22 1.99 -9.25
C VAL A 116 3.38 3.47 -8.93
N GLU A 117 3.41 4.28 -9.99
CA GLU A 117 3.43 5.74 -9.92
C GLU A 117 2.06 6.28 -10.36
N ALA A 118 1.45 7.11 -9.52
CA ALA A 118 0.07 7.55 -9.72
C ALA A 118 -0.22 8.89 -9.03
N GLY A 119 -1.25 9.59 -9.47
CA GLY A 119 -1.73 10.80 -8.82
C GLY A 119 -2.33 10.55 -7.43
N ARG A 120 -2.94 9.38 -7.20
CA ARG A 120 -3.59 9.03 -5.91
C ARG A 120 -3.53 7.54 -5.60
N ILE A 121 -3.58 7.22 -4.30
CA ILE A 121 -3.79 5.87 -3.79
C ILE A 121 -5.07 5.87 -2.95
N LEU A 122 -6.06 5.10 -3.40
CA LEU A 122 -7.21 4.72 -2.60
C LEU A 122 -6.98 3.31 -2.05
N TRP A 123 -7.44 3.04 -0.85
CA TRP A 123 -7.25 1.72 -0.26
C TRP A 123 -8.38 1.32 0.69
N ALA A 124 -8.55 0.01 0.86
CA ALA A 124 -9.51 -0.57 1.77
C ALA A 124 -9.00 -1.90 2.34
N ILE A 125 -9.40 -2.22 3.56
CA ILE A 125 -9.24 -3.56 4.13
C ILE A 125 -10.24 -4.50 3.46
N THR A 126 -9.81 -5.73 3.20
CA THR A 126 -10.64 -6.75 2.55
C THR A 126 -10.76 -8.01 3.38
N ASP A 127 -11.77 -8.82 3.05
CA ASP A 127 -11.79 -10.23 3.40
C ASP A 127 -10.74 -11.05 2.59
N ALA A 128 -10.66 -12.35 2.86
CA ALA A 128 -9.76 -13.27 2.16
C ALA A 128 -10.02 -13.42 0.64
N ALA A 129 -11.18 -12.98 0.15
CA ALA A 129 -11.55 -13.01 -1.26
C ALA A 129 -11.29 -11.67 -1.97
N GLY A 130 -10.78 -10.66 -1.24
CA GLY A 130 -10.50 -9.33 -1.79
C GLY A 130 -11.73 -8.42 -1.83
N ASN A 131 -12.83 -8.78 -1.16
CA ASN A 131 -13.98 -7.88 -1.06
C ASN A 131 -13.73 -6.85 0.05
N PRO A 132 -13.88 -5.55 -0.21
CA PRO A 132 -13.77 -4.52 0.82
C PRO A 132 -14.73 -4.75 1.99
N VAL A 133 -14.21 -4.61 3.21
CA VAL A 133 -14.97 -4.74 4.47
C VAL A 133 -14.93 -3.44 5.27
N GLU A 134 -15.67 -3.41 6.38
CA GLU A 134 -15.56 -2.30 7.34
C GLU A 134 -14.19 -2.33 8.03
N MET A 135 -13.61 -1.15 8.27
CA MET A 135 -12.29 -1.02 8.87
C MET A 135 -12.26 -1.64 10.29
N PRO A 136 -11.45 -2.70 10.52
CA PRO A 136 -11.31 -3.29 11.85
C PRO A 136 -10.69 -2.30 12.84
N LEU A 137 -11.20 -2.24 14.08
CA LEU A 137 -10.68 -1.31 15.10
C LEU A 137 -9.20 -1.53 15.44
N ASN A 138 -8.72 -2.77 15.33
CA ASN A 138 -7.32 -3.13 15.54
C ASN A 138 -6.39 -2.71 14.38
N ARG A 139 -6.92 -2.20 13.26
CA ARG A 139 -6.13 -1.56 12.21
C ARG A 139 -5.86 -0.08 12.52
N ILE A 140 -6.82 0.59 13.15
CA ILE A 140 -6.72 2.00 13.57
C ILE A 140 -5.98 2.13 14.91
N ASN A 141 -6.29 1.25 15.86
CA ASN A 141 -5.68 1.24 17.19
C ASN A 141 -4.84 -0.01 17.33
N GLN A 142 -3.52 0.16 17.36
CA GLN A 142 -2.57 -0.94 17.41
C GLN A 142 -1.76 -0.93 18.68
N VAL A 143 -1.39 -2.12 19.14
CA VAL A 143 -0.49 -2.30 20.28
C VAL A 143 0.77 -2.98 19.76
N TRP A 144 1.87 -2.25 19.75
CA TRP A 144 3.16 -2.73 19.24
C TRP A 144 4.05 -3.15 20.40
N ASN A 145 4.73 -4.29 20.25
CA ASN A 145 5.73 -4.75 21.21
C ASN A 145 7.12 -4.59 20.61
N ILE A 146 7.74 -3.45 20.89
CA ILE A 146 9.01 -3.01 20.31
C ILE A 146 10.10 -3.19 21.37
N TRP A 147 10.98 -4.18 21.20
CA TRP A 147 12.15 -4.39 22.07
C TRP A 147 11.80 -4.45 23.58
N GLY A 148 10.70 -5.14 23.91
CA GLY A 148 10.21 -5.29 25.28
C GLY A 148 9.43 -4.09 25.83
N LYS A 149 9.14 -3.08 25.00
CA LYS A 149 8.22 -1.98 25.32
C LYS A 149 6.91 -2.13 24.57
N THR A 150 5.82 -1.88 25.25
CA THR A 150 4.49 -1.81 24.64
C THR A 150 4.20 -0.36 24.26
N GLU A 151 3.89 -0.11 23.00
CA GLU A 151 3.47 1.19 22.47
C GLU A 151 2.05 1.08 21.93
N GLU A 152 1.17 1.97 22.37
CA GLU A 152 -0.16 2.13 21.78
C GLU A 152 -0.07 3.15 20.65
N LYS A 153 -0.54 2.76 19.45
CA LYS A 153 -0.59 3.59 18.25
C LYS A 153 -2.04 3.86 17.87
N HIS A 154 -2.31 5.10 17.48
CA HIS A 154 -3.56 5.50 16.83
C HIS A 154 -3.20 6.11 15.48
N PHE A 155 -3.88 5.67 14.43
CA PHE A 155 -3.66 6.16 13.06
C PHE A 155 -4.83 7.03 12.61
N ASP A 156 -4.52 8.30 12.30
CA ASP A 156 -5.47 9.23 11.70
C ASP A 156 -5.49 9.01 10.18
N LEU A 157 -6.56 8.37 9.69
CA LEU A 157 -6.72 7.99 8.29
C LEU A 157 -7.74 8.89 7.59
N LYS A 158 -7.40 9.38 6.39
CA LYS A 158 -8.30 10.19 5.57
C LYS A 158 -9.34 9.30 4.89
N VAL A 159 -10.58 9.34 5.39
CA VAL A 159 -11.71 8.67 4.75
C VAL A 159 -11.97 9.30 3.38
N PHE A 160 -12.13 8.45 2.36
CA PHE A 160 -12.56 8.86 1.03
C PHE A 160 -14.09 8.91 0.98
N ASP A 161 -14.64 10.06 0.62
CA ASP A 161 -16.09 10.34 0.59
C ASP A 161 -16.70 10.24 -0.81
N GLY A 162 -15.90 9.90 -1.83
CA GLY A 162 -16.35 9.61 -3.18
C GLY A 162 -16.77 8.16 -3.41
N ASP A 163 -17.29 7.87 -4.60
CA ASP A 163 -17.46 6.49 -5.05
C ASP A 163 -16.10 5.97 -5.55
N ALA A 164 -15.59 4.94 -4.88
CA ALA A 164 -14.31 4.35 -5.22
C ALA A 164 -14.36 3.65 -6.60
N ASP A 165 -15.53 3.15 -6.99
CA ASP A 165 -15.78 2.44 -8.24
C ASP A 165 -16.18 3.35 -9.40
N ASP A 166 -16.67 4.56 -9.12
CA ASP A 166 -16.76 5.61 -10.14
C ASP A 166 -15.33 6.09 -10.51
N PHE A 167 -15.18 6.54 -11.75
CA PHE A 167 -13.92 6.74 -12.50
C PHE A 167 -13.34 5.44 -13.07
#